data_AF-A0A0D5ZF72-F1
#
_entry.id   AF-A0A0D5ZF72-F1
#
_cell.length_a   1.000
_cell.length_b   1.000
_cell.length_c   1.000
_cell.angle_alpha   90.00
_cell.angle_beta   90.00
_cell.angle_gamma   90.00
#
_symmetry.space_group_name_H-M   'P 1'
#
loop_
_entity.id
_entity.type
_entity.pdbx_description
1 polymer ?
#
loop_
_entity_poly.entity_id
_entity_poly.type
_entity_poly.pdbx_seq_one_letter_code
_entity_poly.pdbx_strand_id
1 'polypeptide(L)'
;MEPFLFRSYYYCVKGLATDLIELESEMRRLNSVDQGCVQWHLLNGHISTWLRYIGEKNLANRLSSSNSTEDAIRIVARTTSRRKSTSSKKTAAGKRSGKT
;
A
#
# COMPACT_ATOMS: atom_id res chain seq x y z
N MET A 1 5.33 38.60 -20.42
CA MET A 1 5.49 38.36 -18.97
C MET A 1 6.11 36.97 -18.81
N GLU A 2 7.17 36.85 -18.03
CA GLU A 2 7.65 35.59 -17.42
C GLU A 2 7.37 35.69 -15.90
N PRO A 3 7.23 34.59 -15.12
CA PRO A 3 7.72 33.23 -15.39
C PRO A 3 6.70 32.08 -15.16
N PHE A 4 7.01 30.87 -15.64
CA PHE A 4 6.33 29.62 -15.24
C PHE A 4 7.33 28.69 -14.54
N LEU A 5 7.07 28.34 -13.29
CA LEU A 5 7.94 27.46 -12.51
C LEU A 5 7.12 26.59 -11.55
N PHE A 6 6.98 25.31 -11.89
CA PHE A 6 6.85 24.25 -10.89
C PHE A 6 7.77 23.10 -11.29
N ARG A 7 8.71 22.75 -10.40
CA ARG A 7 9.61 21.59 -10.54
C ARG A 7 9.39 20.65 -9.36
N SER A 8 9.14 19.39 -9.65
CA SER A 8 9.68 18.24 -8.92
C SER A 8 9.70 17.07 -9.89
N TYR A 9 10.89 16.59 -10.24
CA TYR A 9 11.08 15.39 -11.06
C TYR A 9 11.57 14.19 -10.23
N TYR A 10 12.25 14.40 -9.09
CA TYR A 10 12.95 13.33 -8.36
C TYR A 10 13.20 13.58 -6.85
N TYR A 11 12.35 14.34 -6.15
CA TYR A 11 12.46 14.45 -4.68
C TYR A 11 11.48 13.53 -3.96
N CYS A 12 11.54 12.22 -4.26
CA CYS A 12 10.85 11.24 -3.42
C CYS A 12 11.48 11.24 -2.02
N VAL A 13 10.69 11.57 -1.01
CA VAL A 13 11.10 11.39 0.39
C VAL A 13 11.44 9.92 0.59
N LYS A 14 12.64 9.61 1.11
CA LYS A 14 13.04 8.22 1.37
C LYS A 14 12.04 7.59 2.34
N GLY A 15 11.39 6.53 1.88
CA GLY A 15 10.53 5.65 2.65
C GLY A 15 10.98 4.21 2.44
N LEU A 16 10.90 3.40 3.48
CA LEU A 16 11.19 1.97 3.41
C LEU A 16 9.91 1.23 3.79
N ALA A 17 9.54 0.23 2.99
CA ALA A 17 8.48 -0.69 3.31
C ALA A 17 9.01 -2.12 3.17
N THR A 18 8.89 -2.91 4.23
CA THR A 18 9.27 -4.32 4.26
C THR A 18 8.05 -5.24 4.19
N ASP A 19 6.86 -4.71 4.50
CA ASP A 19 5.59 -5.42 4.41
C ASP A 19 4.45 -4.55 3.83
N LEU A 20 3.25 -5.13 3.71
CA LEU A 20 2.09 -4.42 3.17
C LEU A 20 1.53 -3.33 4.08
N ILE A 21 1.72 -3.44 5.40
CA ILE A 21 1.22 -2.48 6.38
C ILE A 21 2.09 -1.23 6.34
N GLU A 22 3.41 -1.42 6.32
CA GLU A 22 4.39 -0.36 6.13
C GLU A 22 4.23 0.30 4.76
N LEU A 23 4.00 -0.48 3.69
CA LEU A 23 3.71 0.07 2.36
C LEU A 23 2.48 0.99 2.41
N GLU A 24 1.39 0.56 3.04
CA GLU A 24 0.19 1.40 3.17
C GLU A 24 0.50 2.70 3.92
N SER A 25 1.19 2.60 5.06
CA SER A 25 1.54 3.74 5.89
C SER A 25 2.43 4.73 5.15
N GLU A 26 3.47 4.25 4.47
CA GLU A 26 4.39 5.08 3.70
C GLU A 26 3.69 5.70 2.48
N MET A 27 2.84 4.96 1.77
CA MET A 27 2.05 5.53 0.67
C MET A 27 1.14 6.67 1.17
N ARG A 28 0.52 6.55 2.34
CA ARG A 28 -0.30 7.61 2.95
C ARG A 28 0.54 8.82 3.34
N ARG A 29 1.66 8.58 4.03
CA ARG A 29 2.59 9.63 4.47
C ARG A 29 3.14 10.39 3.27
N LEU A 30 3.64 9.67 2.26
CA LEU A 30 4.13 10.27 1.02
C LEU A 30 3.04 11.01 0.28
N ASN A 31 1.81 10.49 0.19
CA ASN A 31 0.72 11.22 -0.46
C ASN A 31 0.38 12.56 0.22
N SER A 32 0.57 12.66 1.54
CA SER A 32 0.38 13.93 2.27
C SER A 32 1.53 14.93 2.14
N VAL A 33 2.73 14.47 1.78
CA VAL A 33 3.94 15.30 1.69
C VAL A 33 4.32 15.63 0.25
N ASP A 34 4.24 14.63 -0.63
CA ASP A 34 4.48 14.71 -2.07
C ASP A 34 3.66 13.64 -2.82
N GLN A 35 2.46 14.03 -3.26
CA GLN A 35 1.57 13.19 -4.06
C GLN A 35 2.21 12.72 -5.38
N GLY A 36 3.12 13.53 -5.96
CA GLY A 36 3.80 13.23 -7.22
C GLY A 36 4.73 12.02 -7.10
N CYS A 37 5.36 11.83 -5.94
CA CYS A 37 6.24 10.68 -5.71
C CYS A 37 5.48 9.34 -5.79
N VAL A 38 4.36 9.21 -5.08
CA VAL A 38 3.58 7.96 -5.09
C VAL A 38 3.00 7.71 -6.47
N GLN A 39 2.49 8.75 -7.13
CA GLN A 39 1.96 8.65 -8.48
C GLN A 39 3.03 8.19 -9.48
N TRP A 40 4.25 8.72 -9.40
CA TRP A 40 5.36 8.31 -10.25
C TRP A 40 5.71 6.82 -10.05
N HIS A 41 5.80 6.36 -8.80
CA HIS A 41 6.06 4.94 -8.51
C HIS A 41 4.93 4.00 -8.95
N LEU A 42 3.68 4.47 -8.94
CA LEU A 42 2.53 3.74 -9.47
C LEU A 42 2.59 3.63 -11.00
N LEU A 43 2.80 4.76 -11.68
CA LEU A 43 2.84 4.84 -13.15
C LEU A 43 4.00 4.03 -13.75
N ASN A 44 5.18 4.06 -13.11
CA ASN A 44 6.32 3.24 -13.54
C ASN A 44 6.21 1.77 -13.11
N GLY A 45 5.14 1.39 -12.40
CA GLY A 45 4.90 0.02 -11.98
C GLY A 45 5.82 -0.49 -10.87
N HIS A 46 6.65 0.36 -10.25
CA HIS A 46 7.60 -0.03 -9.20
C HIS A 46 6.93 -0.77 -8.03
N ILE A 47 5.80 -0.22 -7.54
CA ILE A 47 5.04 -0.84 -6.44
C ILE A 47 4.48 -2.19 -6.88
N SER A 48 3.94 -2.29 -8.10
CA SER A 48 3.40 -3.56 -8.62
C SER A 48 4.49 -4.62 -8.80
N THR A 49 5.69 -4.24 -9.23
CA THR A 49 6.85 -5.13 -9.38
C THR A 49 7.31 -5.65 -8.03
N TRP A 50 7.46 -4.77 -7.03
CA TRP A 50 7.79 -5.16 -5.67
C TRP A 50 6.75 -6.10 -5.06
N LEU A 51 5.46 -5.82 -5.27
CA LEU A 51 4.37 -6.70 -4.83
C LEU A 51 4.44 -8.09 -5.47
N ARG A 52 4.78 -8.20 -6.76
CA ARG A 52 5.01 -9.50 -7.40
C ARG A 52 6.18 -10.23 -6.76
N TYR A 53 7.27 -9.51 -6.45
CA TYR A 53 8.46 -10.07 -5.83
C TYR A 53 8.18 -10.69 -4.46
N ILE A 54 7.41 -10.02 -3.60
CA ILE A 54 7.02 -10.54 -2.28
C ILE A 54 5.89 -11.59 -2.34
N GLY A 55 5.39 -11.94 -3.53
CA GLY A 55 4.36 -12.97 -3.74
C GLY A 55 2.91 -12.47 -3.85
N GLU A 56 2.66 -11.16 -3.74
CA GLU A 56 1.33 -10.53 -3.77
C GLU A 56 0.83 -10.28 -5.21
N LYS A 57 0.84 -11.30 -6.06
CA LYS A 57 0.52 -11.20 -7.50
C LYS A 57 -0.88 -10.60 -7.78
N ASN A 58 -1.88 -10.98 -6.98
CA ASN A 58 -3.25 -10.47 -7.12
C ASN A 58 -3.33 -8.97 -6.78
N LEU A 59 -2.59 -8.53 -5.77
CA LEU A 59 -2.56 -7.12 -5.40
C LEU A 59 -1.81 -6.30 -6.46
N ALA A 60 -0.70 -6.82 -6.97
CA ALA A 60 0.07 -6.21 -8.05
C ALA A 60 -0.77 -5.98 -9.31
N ASN A 61 -1.57 -6.98 -9.73
CA ASN A 61 -2.46 -6.86 -10.89
C ASN A 61 -3.55 -5.80 -10.67
N ARG A 62 -4.10 -5.70 -9.46
CA ARG A 62 -5.10 -4.68 -9.12
C ARG A 62 -4.51 -3.27 -9.13
N LEU A 63 -3.26 -3.12 -8.70
CA LEU A 63 -2.54 -1.84 -8.68
C LEU A 63 -2.06 -1.42 -10.08
N SER A 64 -1.71 -2.35 -10.97
CA SER A 64 -1.36 -2.00 -12.35
C SER A 64 -2.52 -1.39 -13.14
N SER A 65 -3.76 -1.56 -12.67
CA SER A 65 -4.96 -1.00 -13.30
C SER A 65 -5.45 0.29 -12.63
N SER A 66 -4.80 0.77 -11.57
CA SER A 66 -5.24 1.98 -10.86
C SER A 66 -4.62 3.25 -11.45
N ASN A 67 -5.46 4.23 -11.79
CA ASN A 67 -5.04 5.50 -12.39
C ASN A 67 -4.84 6.65 -11.37
N SER A 68 -5.20 6.44 -10.10
CA SER A 68 -5.13 7.45 -9.03
C SER A 68 -4.41 6.91 -7.80
N THR A 69 -3.59 7.78 -7.19
CA THR A 69 -2.89 7.50 -5.92
C THR A 69 -3.85 7.12 -4.80
N GLU A 70 -4.97 7.83 -4.65
CA GLU A 70 -6.00 7.54 -3.65
C GLU A 70 -6.68 6.18 -3.86
N ASP A 71 -6.88 5.77 -5.11
CA ASP A 71 -7.42 4.45 -5.43
C ASP A 71 -6.42 3.35 -5.08
N ALA A 72 -5.15 3.55 -5.42
CA ALA A 72 -4.06 2.63 -5.07
C ALA A 72 -3.95 2.43 -3.55
N ILE A 73 -3.97 3.51 -2.78
CA ILE A 73 -3.97 3.45 -1.30
C ILE A 73 -5.18 2.68 -0.79
N ARG A 74 -6.38 2.94 -1.33
CA ARG A 74 -7.60 2.21 -0.94
C ARG A 74 -7.52 0.72 -1.25
N ILE A 75 -6.91 0.33 -2.38
CA ILE A 75 -6.71 -1.07 -2.76
C ILE A 75 -5.77 -1.79 -1.77
N VAL A 76 -4.66 -1.15 -1.40
CA VAL A 76 -3.71 -1.67 -0.41
C VAL A 76 -4.39 -1.77 0.96
N ALA A 77 -5.07 -0.71 1.42
CA ALA A 77 -5.76 -0.66 2.71
C ALA A 77 -6.84 -1.74 2.88
N ARG A 78 -7.59 -2.06 1.82
CA ARG A 78 -8.56 -3.17 1.84
C ARG A 78 -7.87 -4.52 2.08
N THR A 79 -6.67 -4.69 1.54
CA THR A 79 -5.91 -5.94 1.63
C THR A 79 -5.30 -6.10 3.02
N THR A 80 -4.71 -5.04 3.58
CA THR A 80 -4.16 -5.02 4.95
C THR A 80 -5.26 -5.22 6.00
N SER A 81 -6.41 -4.57 5.84
CA SER A 81 -7.57 -4.74 6.74
C SER A 81 -8.11 -6.17 6.74
N ARG A 82 -8.15 -6.83 5.58
CA ARG A 82 -8.55 -8.23 5.46
C ARG A 82 -7.58 -9.19 6.16
N ARG A 83 -6.28 -8.86 6.23
CA ARG A 83 -5.29 -9.64 7.01
C ARG A 83 -5.44 -9.45 8.51
N LYS A 84 -5.77 -8.24 8.96
CA LYS A 84 -6.03 -7.96 10.38
C LYS A 84 -7.25 -8.73 10.90
N SER A 85 -8.31 -8.84 10.10
CA SER A 85 -9.52 -9.58 10.49
C SER A 85 -9.34 -11.11 10.53
N THR A 86 -8.47 -11.68 9.69
CA THR A 86 -8.18 -13.12 9.71
C THR A 86 -7.24 -13.53 10.84
N SER A 87 -6.31 -12.66 11.24
CA SER A 87 -5.44 -12.86 12.42
C SER A 87 -6.23 -12.88 13.72
N SER A 88 -7.26 -12.04 13.84
CA SER A 88 -8.06 -11.89 15.08
C SER A 88 -9.01 -13.07 15.35
N LYS A 89 -9.22 -13.98 14.39
CA LYS A 89 -10.18 -15.09 14.53
C LYS A 89 -9.58 -16.38 15.12
N LYS A 90 -8.26 -16.42 15.37
CA LYS A 90 -7.56 -17.63 15.85
C LYS A 90 -7.53 -17.86 17.37
N THR A 91 -8.14 -17.01 18.20
CA THR A 91 -8.08 -17.15 19.67
C THR A 91 -9.41 -17.47 20.37
N ALA A 92 -10.50 -17.77 19.64
CA ALA A 92 -11.83 -17.99 20.24
C ALA A 92 -12.42 -19.41 20.06
N ALA A 93 -11.59 -20.44 19.87
CA ALA A 93 -12.06 -21.83 19.75
C ALA A 93 -11.22 -22.77 20.63
N GLY A 94 -11.44 -22.73 21.95
CA GLY A 94 -10.70 -23.58 22.87
C GLY A 94 -11.12 -23.47 24.33
N LYS A 95 -12.41 -23.54 24.68
CA LYS A 95 -12.83 -23.92 26.04
C LYS A 95 -14.29 -24.36 26.15
N ARG A 96 -14.57 -25.63 25.79
CA ARG A 96 -15.68 -26.39 26.37
C ARG A 96 -15.27 -27.86 26.46
N SER A 97 -14.55 -28.20 27.51
CA SER A 97 -14.37 -29.59 27.97
C SER A 97 -14.99 -29.71 29.35
N GLY A 98 -15.96 -30.63 29.45
CA GLY A 98 -16.28 -31.44 30.62
C GLY A 98 -16.59 -30.74 31.94
N LYS A 99 -17.85 -30.85 32.36
CA LYS A 99 -18.10 -31.22 33.76
C LYS A 99 -19.27 -32.20 33.85
N THR A 100 -18.88 -33.38 34.33
CA THR A 100 -19.62 -34.47 34.99
C THR A 100 -20.94 -34.06 35.64
#